data_AF-A0A167DEH0-F1
#
_entry.id   AF-A0A167DEH0-F1
#
_cell.length_a   1.000
_cell.length_b   1.000
_cell.length_c   1.000
_cell.angle_alpha   90.00
_cell.angle_beta   90.00
_cell.angle_gamma   90.00
#
_symmetry.space_group_name_H-M   'P 1'
#
loop_
_entity.id
_entity.type
_entity.pdbx_description
1 polymer ?
#
loop_
_entity_poly.entity_id
_entity_poly.type
_entity_poly.pdbx_seq_one_letter_code
_entity_poly.pdbx_strand_id
1 'polypeptide(L)'
;MLLASTSYDDTIRIWKEDDDDWTCVADIAGHTGTVWGCDFETPSSAESEARLVSCSDDLTCIVWARVGSTGGFDRNAIPSTFRSDQLSEEWVKEATLPAAHSRTIYSIAWSPTSRRIASVGADGKLVIYSQKPNSTEWSIDQIIETSHGIYETNYVVWAAPRSDGKELILTGGDDGNVHIWQESSLDA
;
A
#
# COMPACT_ATOMS: atom_id res chain seq x y z
N MET A 1 10.72 -13.13 -2.07
CA MET A 1 9.85 -12.37 -1.15
C MET A 1 10.22 -10.90 -1.26
N LEU A 2 9.27 -9.98 -1.13
CA LEU A 2 9.54 -8.54 -1.10
C LEU A 2 9.26 -8.00 0.30
N LEU A 3 10.05 -7.02 0.72
CA LEU A 3 9.80 -6.20 1.91
C LEU A 3 9.83 -4.73 1.48
N ALA A 4 8.88 -3.95 1.96
CA ALA A 4 8.85 -2.51 1.79
C ALA A 4 9.08 -1.81 3.13
N SER A 5 9.79 -0.69 3.10
CA SER A 5 9.94 0.21 4.25
C SER A 5 9.67 1.64 3.82
N THR A 6 8.92 2.39 4.63
CA THR A 6 8.63 3.81 4.43
C THR A 6 9.42 4.66 5.43
N SER A 7 9.62 5.95 5.14
CA SER A 7 10.57 6.76 5.89
C SER A 7 10.19 8.25 5.97
N TYR A 8 10.80 8.94 6.94
CA TYR A 8 10.78 10.40 7.09
C TYR A 8 11.58 11.14 6.01
N ASP A 9 12.38 10.43 5.21
CA ASP A 9 13.14 10.99 4.09
C ASP A 9 12.33 11.06 2.78
N ASP A 10 11.01 10.90 2.88
CA ASP A 10 10.02 10.95 1.79
C ASP A 10 10.09 9.77 0.79
N THR A 11 10.89 8.75 1.08
CA THR A 11 11.10 7.59 0.20
C THR A 11 10.46 6.30 0.71
N ILE A 12 10.31 5.36 -0.23
CA ILE A 12 9.98 3.95 0.04
C ILE A 12 11.12 3.10 -0.50
N ARG A 13 11.66 2.21 0.32
CA ARG A 13 12.68 1.24 -0.11
C ARG A 13 12.07 -0.13 -0.28
N ILE A 14 12.47 -0.82 -1.35
CA ILE A 14 12.10 -2.21 -1.61
C ILE A 14 13.32 -3.09 -1.41
N TRP A 15 13.14 -4.15 -0.65
CA TRP A 15 14.16 -5.12 -0.29
C TRP A 15 13.76 -6.49 -0.81
N LYS A 16 14.74 -7.24 -1.31
CA LYS A 16 14.56 -8.58 -1.84
C LYS A 16 15.76 -9.44 -1.51
N GLU A 17 15.50 -10.71 -1.25
CA GLU A 17 16.52 -11.71 -1.02
C GLU A 17 17.26 -12.04 -2.33
N ASP A 18 18.59 -11.99 -2.31
CA ASP A 18 19.52 -12.33 -3.39
C ASP A 18 20.71 -13.11 -2.80
N ASP A 19 20.75 -14.43 -3.07
CA ASP A 19 21.81 -15.36 -2.60
C ASP A 19 22.06 -15.31 -1.08
N ASP A 20 21.07 -15.77 -0.30
CA ASP A 20 21.06 -15.82 1.17
C ASP A 20 21.29 -14.46 1.88
N ASP A 21 21.23 -13.35 1.16
CA ASP A 21 21.35 -11.99 1.70
C ASP A 21 20.20 -11.07 1.23
N TRP A 22 19.95 -9.98 1.95
CA TRP A 22 18.93 -8.99 1.58
C TRP A 22 19.56 -7.76 0.94
N THR A 23 19.10 -7.41 -0.26
CA THR A 23 19.54 -6.22 -0.98
C THR A 23 18.38 -5.23 -1.15
N CYS A 24 18.71 -3.94 -1.04
CA CYS A 24 17.82 -2.86 -1.46
C CYS A 24 17.77 -2.85 -2.98
N VAL A 25 16.64 -3.26 -3.56
CA VAL A 25 16.45 -3.39 -5.01
C VAL A 25 15.79 -2.17 -5.63
N ALA A 26 15.13 -1.33 -4.84
CA ALA A 26 14.58 -0.05 -5.31
C ALA A 26 14.58 1.01 -4.20
N ASP A 27 14.74 2.27 -4.62
CA ASP A 27 14.58 3.48 -3.81
C ASP A 27 13.56 4.37 -4.55
N ILE A 28 12.31 4.35 -4.06
CA ILE A 28 11.15 4.94 -4.73
C ILE A 28 10.92 6.33 -4.13
N ALA A 29 11.12 7.35 -4.97
CA ALA A 29 10.86 8.75 -4.65
C ALA A 29 9.61 9.27 -5.37
N GLY A 30 8.91 10.20 -4.73
CA GLY A 30 7.81 10.95 -5.35
C GLY A 30 6.78 11.52 -4.39
N HIS A 31 6.78 11.09 -3.13
CA HIS A 31 6.16 11.85 -2.05
C HIS A 31 6.99 13.12 -1.74
N THR A 32 6.33 14.11 -1.13
CA THR A 32 6.91 15.40 -0.75
C THR A 32 6.85 15.65 0.76
N GLY A 33 6.63 14.58 1.52
CA GLY A 33 6.61 14.55 2.97
C GLY A 33 6.70 13.10 3.46
N THR A 34 6.80 12.95 4.78
CA THR A 34 7.01 11.65 5.44
C THR A 34 6.03 10.60 4.95
N VAL A 35 6.55 9.45 4.55
CA VAL A 35 5.72 8.31 4.13
C VAL A 35 5.41 7.47 5.37
N TRP A 36 4.16 7.54 5.84
CA TRP A 36 3.75 6.94 7.10
C TRP A 36 3.43 5.45 6.99
N GLY A 37 2.96 5.02 5.82
CA GLY A 37 2.60 3.62 5.61
C GLY A 37 2.60 3.22 4.15
N CYS A 38 2.74 1.92 3.93
CA CYS A 38 2.53 1.29 2.65
C CYS A 38 1.93 -0.10 2.81
N ASP A 39 1.27 -0.60 1.77
CA ASP A 39 0.76 -1.96 1.73
C ASP A 39 0.83 -2.54 0.31
N PHE A 40 1.11 -3.84 0.20
CA PHE A 40 1.20 -4.52 -1.10
C PHE A 40 -0.18 -4.95 -1.60
N GLU A 41 -0.39 -4.87 -2.91
CA GLU A 41 -1.54 -5.54 -3.52
C GLU A 41 -1.35 -7.06 -3.42
N THR A 42 -2.42 -7.78 -3.07
CA THR A 42 -2.43 -9.24 -3.16
C THR A 42 -2.41 -9.67 -4.64
N PRO A 43 -1.38 -10.42 -5.09
CA PRO A 43 -1.26 -10.82 -6.49
C PRO A 43 -2.46 -11.65 -6.96
N SER A 44 -3.02 -11.30 -8.11
CA SER A 44 -4.12 -12.07 -8.71
C SER A 44 -3.67 -13.41 -9.30
N SER A 45 -2.38 -13.53 -9.61
CA SER A 45 -1.72 -14.72 -10.14
C SER A 45 -0.22 -14.68 -9.80
N ALA A 46 0.48 -15.81 -9.95
CA ALA A 46 1.93 -15.87 -9.76
C ALA A 46 2.72 -14.98 -10.74
N GLU A 47 2.11 -14.62 -11.88
CA GLU A 47 2.71 -13.79 -12.93
C GLU A 47 2.33 -12.31 -12.81
N SER A 48 1.52 -11.93 -11.80
CA SER A 48 1.14 -10.54 -11.61
C SER A 48 2.34 -9.71 -11.18
N GLU A 49 2.61 -8.61 -11.88
CA GLU A 49 3.61 -7.65 -11.42
C GLU A 49 3.23 -7.07 -10.07
N ALA A 50 4.24 -6.84 -9.23
CA ALA A 50 4.03 -6.34 -7.88
C ALA A 50 3.55 -4.88 -7.92
N ARG A 51 2.52 -4.57 -7.13
CA ARG A 51 2.08 -3.21 -6.84
C ARG A 51 2.02 -2.97 -5.35
N LEU A 52 2.21 -1.72 -4.94
CA LEU A 52 2.02 -1.29 -3.57
C LEU A 52 1.36 0.09 -3.55
N VAL A 53 0.65 0.38 -2.47
CA VAL A 53 0.12 1.72 -2.18
C VAL A 53 0.89 2.31 -1.02
N SER A 54 1.13 3.62 -1.04
CA SER A 54 1.68 4.38 0.09
C SER A 54 0.80 5.57 0.45
N CYS A 55 0.94 6.05 1.69
CA CYS A 55 0.32 7.27 2.19
C CYS A 55 1.35 8.17 2.90
N SER A 56 1.11 9.48 2.88
CA SER A 56 2.10 10.46 3.33
C SER A 56 1.47 11.67 4.04
N ASP A 57 2.34 12.40 4.74
CA ASP A 57 2.09 13.75 5.25
C ASP A 57 1.71 14.76 4.16
N ASP A 58 2.12 14.53 2.91
CA ASP A 58 1.81 15.39 1.77
C ASP A 58 0.35 15.32 1.27
N LEU A 59 -0.53 14.65 2.02
CA LEU A 59 -1.96 14.46 1.75
C LEU A 59 -2.26 13.54 0.55
N THR A 60 -1.27 12.82 0.03
CA THR A 60 -1.45 11.93 -1.11
C THR A 60 -1.35 10.45 -0.72
N CYS A 61 -2.15 9.65 -1.43
CA CYS A 61 -1.93 8.21 -1.53
C CYS A 61 -1.50 7.88 -2.96
N ILE A 62 -0.44 7.09 -3.12
CA ILE A 62 0.15 6.78 -4.42
C ILE A 62 0.22 5.27 -4.61
N VAL A 63 -0.23 4.79 -5.77
CA VAL A 63 -0.04 3.42 -6.24
C VAL A 63 1.21 3.35 -7.10
N TRP A 64 2.10 2.43 -6.75
CA TRP A 64 3.35 2.16 -7.44
C TRP A 64 3.29 0.78 -8.08
N ALA A 65 3.83 0.66 -9.29
CA ALA A 65 3.90 -0.60 -10.02
C ALA A 65 5.35 -0.92 -10.39
N ARG A 66 5.76 -2.17 -10.17
CA ARG A 66 7.01 -2.69 -10.70
C ARG A 66 6.88 -2.87 -12.22
N VAL A 67 7.87 -2.38 -12.96
CA VAL A 67 7.91 -2.47 -14.43
C VAL A 67 9.12 -3.22 -14.98
N GLY A 68 10.12 -3.52 -14.12
CA GLY A 68 11.31 -4.24 -14.52
C GLY A 68 12.12 -4.79 -13.35
N SER A 69 12.92 -5.81 -13.64
CA SER A 69 13.91 -6.39 -12.72
C SER A 69 15.15 -6.77 -13.53
N THR A 70 16.33 -6.38 -13.06
CA THR A 70 17.62 -6.64 -13.72
C THR A 70 18.67 -7.08 -12.71
N GLY A 71 19.72 -7.76 -13.19
CA GLY A 71 20.80 -8.27 -12.34
C GLY A 71 20.37 -9.40 -11.40
N GLY A 72 21.16 -9.63 -10.37
CA GLY A 72 20.96 -10.69 -9.37
C GLY A 72 21.71 -11.99 -9.67
N PHE A 73 21.68 -12.91 -8.72
CA PHE A 73 22.41 -14.16 -8.81
C PHE A 73 21.80 -15.13 -9.84
N ASP A 74 22.50 -15.37 -10.95
CA ASP A 74 22.19 -16.45 -11.89
C ASP A 74 22.93 -17.73 -11.49
N ARG A 75 22.18 -18.73 -11.01
CA ARG A 75 22.68 -20.06 -10.65
C ARG A 75 23.36 -20.81 -11.80
N ASN A 76 23.10 -20.42 -13.04
CA ASN A 76 23.66 -21.04 -14.24
C ASN A 76 24.85 -20.26 -14.82
N ALA A 77 25.16 -19.08 -14.29
CA ALA A 77 26.30 -18.29 -14.72
C ALA A 77 27.61 -18.80 -14.09
N ILE A 78 28.73 -18.57 -14.78
CA ILE A 78 30.07 -18.94 -14.28
C ILE A 78 30.30 -18.14 -12.98
N PRO A 79 30.64 -18.81 -11.85
CA PRO A 79 30.88 -18.12 -10.59
C PRO A 79 31.98 -17.07 -10.76
N SER A 80 31.63 -15.79 -10.61
CA SER A 80 32.58 -14.68 -10.62
C SER A 80 32.74 -14.13 -9.22
N THR A 81 33.97 -13.91 -8.79
CA THR A 81 34.30 -13.23 -7.52
C THR A 81 33.91 -11.75 -7.54
N PHE A 82 33.67 -11.17 -8.71
CA PHE A 82 33.06 -9.87 -8.88
C PHE A 82 31.58 -10.07 -9.19
N ARG A 83 30.69 -9.81 -8.22
CA ARG A 83 29.24 -9.67 -8.46
C ARG A 83 29.05 -8.42 -9.31
N SER A 84 28.95 -8.56 -10.63
CA SER A 84 28.91 -7.40 -11.53
C SER A 84 27.55 -6.70 -11.54
N ASP A 85 26.45 -7.43 -11.34
CA ASP A 85 25.11 -6.87 -11.50
C ASP A 85 24.29 -7.08 -10.22
N GLN A 86 24.27 -6.05 -9.36
CA GLN A 86 23.38 -6.01 -8.19
C GLN A 86 21.93 -6.13 -8.65
N LEU A 87 21.13 -6.96 -7.96
CA LEU A 87 19.70 -7.07 -8.21
C LEU A 87 19.04 -5.69 -8.04
N SER A 88 18.35 -5.22 -9.08
CA SER A 88 17.67 -3.92 -9.10
C SER A 88 16.30 -4.07 -9.75
N GLU A 89 15.30 -3.41 -9.17
CA GLU A 89 13.93 -3.35 -9.70
C GLU A 89 13.57 -1.90 -10.06
N GLU A 90 12.83 -1.74 -11.15
CA GLU A 90 12.29 -0.45 -11.58
C GLU A 90 10.83 -0.36 -11.18
N TRP A 91 10.49 0.74 -10.51
CA TRP A 91 9.15 1.03 -10.01
C TRP A 91 8.71 2.40 -10.49
N VAL A 92 7.46 2.51 -10.92
CA VAL A 92 6.87 3.77 -11.42
C VAL A 92 5.64 4.15 -10.62
N LYS A 93 5.37 5.46 -10.56
CA LYS A 93 4.08 5.97 -10.08
C LYS A 93 2.99 5.61 -11.10
N GLU A 94 2.17 4.61 -10.79
CA GLU A 94 1.07 4.17 -11.65
C GLU A 94 -0.12 5.12 -11.54
N ALA A 95 -0.49 5.50 -10.31
CA ALA A 95 -1.61 6.40 -10.05
C ALA A 95 -1.42 7.18 -8.74
N THR A 96 -1.98 8.39 -8.67
CA THR A 96 -2.25 9.07 -7.40
C THR A 96 -3.75 8.93 -7.15
N LEU A 97 -4.13 8.44 -5.97
CA LEU A 97 -5.55 8.28 -5.61
C LEU A 97 -6.23 9.65 -5.53
N PRO A 98 -7.55 9.75 -5.80
CA PRO A 98 -8.27 11.02 -5.69
C PRO A 98 -8.10 11.66 -4.31
N ALA A 99 -7.84 12.96 -4.27
CA ALA A 99 -7.62 13.68 -3.01
C ALA A 99 -8.89 13.69 -2.15
N ALA A 100 -8.77 13.19 -0.92
CA ALA A 100 -9.87 13.11 0.04
C ALA A 100 -9.51 13.64 1.44
N HIS A 101 -8.21 13.54 1.79
CA HIS A 101 -7.71 13.97 3.09
C HIS A 101 -7.31 15.45 3.09
N SER A 102 -7.52 16.09 4.23
CA SER A 102 -7.19 17.50 4.47
C SER A 102 -6.03 17.69 5.45
N ARG A 103 -5.51 16.59 6.00
CA ARG A 103 -4.36 16.50 6.91
C ARG A 103 -3.61 15.19 6.67
N THR A 104 -2.46 15.04 7.32
CA THR A 104 -1.56 13.88 7.28
C THR A 104 -2.30 12.54 7.24
N ILE A 105 -1.90 11.67 6.32
CA ILE A 105 -2.46 10.32 6.19
C ILE A 105 -1.53 9.35 6.92
N TYR A 106 -1.99 8.73 7.99
CA TYR A 106 -1.14 7.93 8.87
C TYR A 106 -1.08 6.45 8.47
N SER A 107 -2.14 5.92 7.87
CA SER A 107 -2.23 4.50 7.56
C SER A 107 -3.04 4.25 6.29
N ILE A 108 -2.61 3.22 5.57
CA ILE A 108 -3.19 2.76 4.31
C ILE A 108 -3.24 1.23 4.33
N ALA A 109 -4.29 0.64 3.79
CA ALA A 109 -4.42 -0.81 3.69
C ALA A 109 -5.06 -1.20 2.36
N TRP A 110 -4.44 -2.14 1.66
CA TRP A 110 -4.98 -2.74 0.45
C TRP A 110 -5.78 -3.97 0.83
N SER A 111 -6.99 -4.12 0.27
CA SER A 111 -7.77 -5.31 0.56
C SER A 111 -7.09 -6.59 0.03
N PRO A 112 -7.11 -7.69 0.80
CA PRO A 112 -6.60 -8.99 0.37
C PRO A 112 -7.49 -9.69 -0.66
N THR A 113 -8.74 -9.25 -0.81
CA THR A 113 -9.77 -9.93 -1.62
C THR A 113 -10.42 -9.06 -2.66
N SER A 114 -10.48 -7.75 -2.42
CA SER A 114 -10.99 -6.78 -3.37
C SER A 114 -9.88 -5.85 -3.81
N ARG A 115 -10.00 -5.25 -5.01
CA ARG A 115 -9.10 -4.18 -5.46
C ARG A 115 -9.45 -2.84 -4.81
N ARG A 116 -9.82 -2.87 -3.53
CA ARG A 116 -10.15 -1.68 -2.73
C ARG A 116 -9.00 -1.30 -1.83
N ILE A 117 -8.89 -0.01 -1.55
CA ILE A 117 -7.90 0.56 -0.64
C ILE A 117 -8.65 1.34 0.42
N ALA A 118 -8.17 1.29 1.67
CA ALA A 118 -8.68 2.08 2.78
C ALA A 118 -7.57 2.98 3.32
N SER A 119 -7.84 4.28 3.51
CA SER A 119 -6.92 5.24 4.13
C SER A 119 -7.54 5.94 5.34
N VAL A 120 -6.69 6.28 6.32
CA VAL A 120 -7.06 7.05 7.51
C VAL A 120 -5.95 8.04 7.90
N GLY A 121 -6.31 9.10 8.62
CA GLY A 121 -5.34 10.10 9.04
C GLY A 121 -5.81 11.09 10.10
N ALA A 122 -5.05 12.17 10.21
CA ALA A 122 -5.19 13.26 11.19
C ALA A 122 -6.48 14.09 11.04
N ASP A 123 -7.21 13.91 9.94
CA ASP A 123 -8.51 14.54 9.73
C ASP A 123 -9.69 13.67 10.19
N GLY A 124 -9.42 12.50 10.78
CA GLY A 124 -10.45 11.62 11.36
C GLY A 124 -11.28 10.86 10.33
N LYS A 125 -10.94 10.98 9.03
CA LYS A 125 -11.66 10.33 7.95
C LYS A 125 -11.22 8.87 7.77
N LEU A 126 -12.17 8.01 7.45
CA LEU A 126 -11.92 6.73 6.76
C LEU A 126 -12.38 6.86 5.32
N VAL A 127 -11.46 6.69 4.36
CA VAL A 127 -11.76 6.80 2.93
C VAL A 127 -11.55 5.45 2.26
N ILE A 128 -12.52 5.03 1.46
CA ILE A 128 -12.48 3.79 0.68
C ILE A 128 -12.39 4.15 -0.80
N TYR A 129 -11.43 3.54 -1.49
CA TYR A 129 -11.21 3.71 -2.92
C TYR A 129 -11.43 2.39 -3.65
N SER A 130 -11.91 2.47 -4.89
CA SER A 130 -11.93 1.35 -5.82
C SER A 130 -11.20 1.68 -7.12
N GLN A 131 -10.59 0.65 -7.69
CA GLN A 131 -10.02 0.71 -9.02
C GLN A 131 -11.08 0.27 -10.05
N LYS A 132 -11.25 1.04 -11.13
CA LYS A 132 -12.08 0.58 -12.25
C LYS A 132 -11.49 -0.71 -12.85
N PRO A 133 -12.31 -1.70 -13.22
CA PRO A 133 -11.82 -2.93 -13.82
C PRO A 133 -10.95 -2.66 -15.05
N ASN A 134 -9.79 -3.32 -15.12
CA ASN A 134 -8.82 -3.21 -16.22
C ASN A 134 -8.35 -1.76 -16.52
N SER A 135 -8.31 -0.89 -15.51
CA SER A 135 -7.89 0.50 -15.64
C SER A 135 -6.96 0.90 -14.50
N THR A 136 -6.10 1.89 -14.71
CA THR A 136 -5.32 2.55 -13.64
C THR A 136 -6.09 3.69 -12.98
N GLU A 137 -7.36 3.91 -13.37
CA GLU A 137 -8.23 4.94 -12.80
C GLU A 137 -8.86 4.48 -11.48
N TRP A 138 -8.77 5.35 -10.48
CA TRP A 138 -9.32 5.15 -9.14
C TRP A 138 -10.42 6.16 -8.84
N SER A 139 -11.42 5.72 -8.07
CA SER A 139 -12.51 6.56 -7.56
C SER A 139 -12.67 6.37 -6.06
N ILE A 140 -13.23 7.38 -5.39
CA ILE A 140 -13.65 7.27 -3.99
C ILE A 140 -15.03 6.61 -3.97
N ASP A 141 -15.12 5.46 -3.30
CA ASP A 141 -16.39 4.76 -3.07
C ASP A 141 -17.12 5.36 -1.88
N GLN A 142 -16.39 5.62 -0.79
CA GLN A 142 -16.95 6.12 0.46
C GLN A 142 -16.00 7.03 1.22
N ILE A 143 -16.57 8.00 1.95
CA ILE A 143 -15.89 8.81 2.94
C ILE A 143 -16.72 8.78 4.22
N ILE A 144 -16.11 8.31 5.31
CA ILE A 144 -16.67 8.39 6.65
C ILE A 144 -15.94 9.53 7.37
N GLU A 145 -16.61 10.67 7.50
CA GLU A 145 -16.01 11.92 7.98
C GLU A 145 -15.56 11.87 9.45
N THR A 146 -16.16 11.01 10.27
CA THR A 146 -15.89 10.94 11.72
C THR A 146 -15.70 9.50 12.17
N SER A 147 -14.68 8.83 11.63
CA SER A 147 -14.44 7.41 11.93
C SER A 147 -14.11 7.17 13.41
N HIS A 148 -13.46 8.12 14.09
CA HIS A 148 -13.27 8.14 15.54
C HIS A 148 -13.78 9.44 16.18
N GLY A 149 -14.91 9.97 15.71
CA GLY A 149 -15.51 11.19 16.26
C GLY A 149 -14.69 12.44 15.94
N ILE A 150 -14.24 13.16 16.99
CA ILE A 150 -13.38 14.35 16.87
C ILE A 150 -11.88 14.02 16.91
N TYR A 151 -11.54 12.75 17.10
CA TYR A 151 -10.17 12.28 17.28
C TYR A 151 -9.55 11.85 15.95
N GLU A 152 -8.22 11.86 15.90
CA GLU A 152 -7.45 11.37 14.76
C GLU A 152 -7.57 9.85 14.63
N THR A 153 -7.48 9.35 13.41
CA THR A 153 -7.53 7.92 13.13
C THR A 153 -6.16 7.45 12.67
N ASN A 154 -5.52 6.66 13.53
CA ASN A 154 -4.08 6.36 13.46
C ASN A 154 -3.78 5.14 12.60
N TYR A 155 -4.68 4.17 12.57
CA TYR A 155 -4.42 2.90 11.91
C TYR A 155 -5.65 2.33 11.23
N VAL A 156 -5.45 1.67 10.09
CA VAL A 156 -6.48 0.93 9.35
C VAL A 156 -5.93 -0.38 8.85
N VAL A 157 -6.73 -1.44 8.97
CA VAL A 157 -6.42 -2.77 8.39
C VAL A 157 -7.67 -3.42 7.82
N TRP A 158 -7.49 -4.18 6.75
CA TRP A 158 -8.49 -5.17 6.33
C TRP A 158 -8.34 -6.43 7.17
N ALA A 159 -9.45 -6.96 7.68
CA ALA A 159 -9.44 -8.26 8.33
C ALA A 159 -9.10 -9.36 7.32
N ALA A 160 -8.59 -10.49 7.83
CA ALA A 160 -8.37 -11.67 7.00
C ALA A 160 -9.67 -12.09 6.27
N PRO A 161 -9.56 -12.63 5.04
CA PRO A 161 -10.71 -13.07 4.26
C PRO A 161 -11.62 -14.00 5.06
N ARG A 162 -12.91 -13.66 5.11
CA ARG A 162 -13.92 -14.45 5.80
C ARG A 162 -14.53 -15.47 4.85
N SER A 163 -15.00 -16.58 5.40
CA SER A 163 -15.67 -17.65 4.63
C SER A 163 -16.98 -17.20 3.97
N ASP A 164 -17.61 -16.14 4.48
CA ASP A 164 -18.83 -15.55 3.92
C ASP A 164 -18.55 -14.52 2.81
N GLY A 165 -17.28 -14.31 2.46
CA GLY A 165 -16.85 -13.37 1.43
C GLY A 165 -17.02 -11.90 1.81
N LYS A 166 -17.50 -11.60 3.02
CA LYS A 166 -17.65 -10.22 3.50
C LYS A 166 -16.31 -9.71 4.01
N GLU A 167 -15.99 -8.48 3.64
CA GLU A 167 -14.79 -7.81 4.11
C GLU A 167 -15.11 -6.98 5.37
N LEU A 168 -14.18 -6.98 6.31
CA LEU A 168 -14.21 -6.09 7.47
C LEU A 168 -13.01 -5.17 7.44
N ILE A 169 -13.22 -3.93 7.85
CA ILE A 169 -12.15 -2.97 8.09
C ILE A 169 -12.10 -2.69 9.58
N LEU A 170 -10.91 -2.63 10.15
CA LEU A 170 -10.69 -2.22 11.53
C LEU A 170 -9.93 -0.90 11.53
N THR A 171 -10.39 0.06 12.33
CA THR A 171 -9.69 1.33 12.56
C THR A 171 -9.38 1.51 14.03
N GLY A 172 -8.25 2.14 14.33
CA GLY A 172 -7.88 2.57 15.68
C GLY A 172 -7.55 4.06 15.69
N GLY A 173 -7.98 4.77 16.73
CA GLY A 173 -7.81 6.22 16.85
C GLY A 173 -7.37 6.67 18.24
N ASP A 174 -7.15 7.98 18.36
CA ASP A 174 -6.73 8.62 19.62
C ASP A 174 -7.80 8.60 20.72
N ASP A 175 -9.03 8.21 20.36
CA ASP A 175 -10.12 7.98 21.31
C ASP A 175 -9.92 6.72 22.17
N GLY A 176 -8.89 5.92 21.87
CA GLY A 176 -8.56 4.68 22.57
C GLY A 176 -9.42 3.50 22.16
N ASN A 177 -10.24 3.63 21.12
CA ASN A 177 -11.14 2.57 20.66
C ASN A 177 -10.65 1.91 19.37
N VAL A 178 -11.18 0.72 19.12
CA VAL A 178 -11.15 0.06 17.81
C VAL A 178 -12.56 0.01 17.26
N HIS A 179 -12.77 0.53 16.05
CA HIS A 179 -14.03 0.40 15.34
C HIS A 179 -13.93 -0.69 14.27
N ILE A 180 -15.03 -1.41 14.06
CA ILE A 180 -15.15 -2.46 13.05
C ILE A 180 -16.22 -2.01 12.05
N TRP A 181 -15.84 -1.97 10.78
CA TRP A 181 -16.68 -1.51 9.68
C TRP A 181 -16.96 -2.67 8.74
N GLN A 182 -18.17 -2.70 8.21
CA GLN A 182 -18.59 -3.65 7.19
C GLN A 182 -19.54 -2.96 6.22
N GLU A 183 -19.56 -3.42 4.98
CA GLU A 183 -20.53 -2.95 4.00
C GLU A 183 -21.94 -3.37 4.42
N SER A 184 -22.87 -2.41 4.44
CA SER A 184 -24.28 -2.70 4.70
C SER A 184 -24.88 -3.38 3.47
N SER A 185 -25.35 -4.63 3.61
CA SER A 185 -26.28 -5.17 2.64
C SER A 185 -27.60 -4.40 2.73
N LEU A 186 -28.05 -3.81 1.63
CA LEU A 186 -29.45 -3.39 1.53
C LEU A 186 -30.28 -4.68 1.54
N ASP A 187 -30.97 -4.95 2.65
CA ASP A 187 -32.02 -5.97 2.65
C ASP A 187 -33.10 -5.49 1.67
N ALA A 188 -33.29 -6.25 0.59
CA ALA A 188 -34.32 -6.01 -0.43
C ALA A 188 -35.71 -6.44 0.04
#